data_AF-V4HJL1-F1
#
_entry.id   AF-V4HJL1-F1
#
_cell.length_a   1.000
_cell.length_b   1.000
_cell.length_c   1.000
_cell.angle_alpha   90.00
_cell.angle_beta   90.00
_cell.angle_gamma   90.00
#
_symmetry.space_group_name_H-M   'P 1'
#
loop_
_entity.id
_entity.type
_entity.pdbx_description
1 polymer ?
#
loop_
_entity_poly.entity_id
_entity_poly.type
_entity_poly.pdbx_seq_one_letter_code
_entity_poly.pdbx_strand_id
1 'polypeptide(L)'
;MTKPNALLLAILFSTSSYANDFEIINNFDSEIYTEAQPVKSFLDEFNKPLESGDSAFTFNVFELGVKYKGVSLGAQSRYNYALEFDPDTALFTYLEKNDLPFEKRNYRYLLKGKQSTTHGVFLAYDVALFDNSLTITPKVTYYQSAHFQDATVDGTIFSDEIKGDLQTQYFFSKDILFKSFTPDQSPEGKGYSFDLSIDWQISDDLNVSFKALDLVNETKYEGVGFVNGVTTDVPFIEEGDSIVTEPSIRLRTSAFNREVDYTFEHDARYYLDVSYRLNGRVSFDVFTRRFYKDTFVQGNVNYHFNDSWRVFSGYESNSKAVELGVANEYFGFSVKTDKLDLDDAHYANINWFVRLVL
;
A
#
# COMPACT_ATOMS: atom_id res chain seq x y z
N MET A 1 -5.32 -37.91 -17.60
CA MET A 1 -5.16 -38.72 -16.36
C MET A 1 -4.32 -37.90 -15.41
N THR A 2 -5.00 -37.08 -14.59
CA THR A 2 -5.22 -37.24 -13.13
C THR A 2 -4.10 -36.62 -12.29
N LYS A 3 -4.43 -35.48 -11.68
CA LYS A 3 -3.69 -34.73 -10.65
C LYS A 3 -3.35 -35.61 -9.43
N PRO A 4 -2.37 -35.20 -8.60
CA PRO A 4 -2.47 -35.31 -7.15
C PRO A 4 -2.65 -33.89 -6.57
N ASN A 5 -3.82 -33.50 -6.07
CA ASN A 5 -4.40 -33.78 -4.74
C ASN A 5 -3.59 -33.20 -3.57
N ALA A 6 -4.01 -32.00 -3.18
CA ALA A 6 -4.37 -31.55 -1.84
C ALA A 6 -3.56 -32.13 -0.66
N LEU A 7 -2.72 -31.27 -0.09
CA LEU A 7 -2.17 -31.44 1.25
C LEU A 7 -3.29 -31.19 2.27
N LEU A 8 -3.83 -32.28 2.81
CA LEU A 8 -4.79 -32.27 3.91
C LEU A 8 -4.00 -32.18 5.23
N LEU A 9 -3.91 -30.99 5.82
CA LEU A 9 -3.37 -30.85 7.18
C LEU A 9 -4.53 -30.98 8.17
N ALA A 10 -4.88 -32.22 8.50
CA ALA A 10 -5.82 -32.52 9.58
C ALA A 10 -5.08 -32.33 10.92
N ILE A 11 -5.34 -31.20 11.57
CA ILE A 11 -4.90 -30.96 12.94
C ILE A 11 -6.05 -31.38 13.87
N LEU A 12 -5.96 -32.60 14.40
CA LEU A 12 -6.73 -33.03 15.56
C LEU A 12 -5.90 -32.71 16.82
N PHE A 13 -6.10 -31.51 17.38
CA PHE A 13 -5.70 -31.23 18.76
C PHE A 13 -6.96 -31.17 19.62
N SER A 14 -7.18 -32.23 20.38
CA SER A 14 -8.00 -32.20 21.58
C SER A 14 -7.14 -31.60 22.70
N THR A 15 -7.12 -30.27 22.86
CA THR A 15 -6.55 -29.63 24.05
C THR A 15 -7.67 -29.27 25.02
N SER A 16 -7.35 -29.52 26.29
CA SER A 16 -8.22 -29.30 27.43
C SER A 16 -8.29 -27.80 27.73
N SER A 17 -9.48 -27.32 28.11
CA SER A 17 -9.76 -25.94 28.52
C SER A 17 -8.92 -25.50 29.73
N TYR A 18 -7.71 -25.03 29.47
CA TYR A 18 -7.02 -24.05 30.32
C TYR A 18 -7.08 -22.70 29.60
N ALA A 19 -7.15 -21.60 30.35
CA ALA A 19 -6.96 -20.27 29.79
C ALA A 19 -5.55 -20.23 29.19
N ASN A 20 -5.47 -20.45 27.89
CA ASN A 20 -4.23 -20.70 27.19
C ASN A 20 -3.61 -19.36 26.83
N ASP A 21 -2.54 -19.02 27.54
CA ASP A 21 -1.78 -17.78 27.34
C ASP A 21 -1.00 -17.75 26.02
N PHE A 22 -1.09 -18.81 25.20
CA PHE A 22 -0.35 -18.97 23.95
C PHE A 22 -1.29 -18.91 22.75
N GLU A 23 -0.98 -18.00 21.81
CA GLU A 23 -1.74 -17.81 20.58
C GLU A 23 -0.82 -17.90 19.37
N ILE A 24 -1.25 -18.59 18.31
CA ILE A 24 -0.67 -18.44 16.98
C ILE A 24 -1.44 -17.36 16.25
N ILE A 25 -0.73 -16.37 15.70
CA ILE A 25 -1.30 -15.25 14.96
C ILE A 25 -0.87 -15.36 13.51
N ASN A 26 -1.84 -15.36 12.60
CA ASN A 26 -1.61 -15.12 11.19
C ASN A 26 -2.52 -13.99 10.72
N ASN A 27 -1.95 -13.07 9.95
CA ASN A 27 -2.71 -12.01 9.30
C ASN A 27 -2.25 -11.88 7.85
N PHE A 28 -3.21 -11.73 6.95
CA PHE A 28 -2.93 -11.38 5.56
C PHE A 28 -3.91 -10.30 5.15
N ASP A 29 -3.37 -9.28 4.50
CA ASP A 29 -4.14 -8.23 3.86
C ASP A 29 -3.48 -7.93 2.52
N SER A 30 -4.27 -7.92 1.45
CA SER A 30 -3.83 -7.59 0.10
C SER A 30 -4.84 -6.64 -0.49
N GLU A 31 -4.44 -5.39 -0.64
CA GLU A 31 -5.26 -4.30 -1.11
C GLU A 31 -4.63 -3.67 -2.35
N ILE A 32 -5.47 -3.36 -3.34
CA ILE A 32 -5.09 -2.60 -4.53
C ILE A 32 -6.19 -1.62 -4.89
N TYR A 33 -5.79 -0.42 -5.29
CA TYR A 33 -6.67 0.68 -5.65
C TYR A 33 -6.04 1.54 -6.74
N THR A 34 -6.83 1.92 -7.74
CA THR A 34 -6.43 2.81 -8.83
C THR A 34 -7.59 3.73 -9.19
N GLU A 35 -7.38 5.05 -9.12
CA GLU A 35 -8.45 6.00 -9.46
C GLU A 35 -8.66 6.13 -10.97
N ALA A 36 -7.56 6.38 -11.69
CA ALA A 36 -7.63 6.81 -13.08
C ALA A 36 -8.13 5.73 -14.06
N GLN A 37 -7.89 4.44 -13.78
CA GLN A 37 -8.28 3.31 -14.63
C GLN A 37 -8.44 2.03 -13.80
N PRO A 38 -9.14 1.00 -14.34
CA PRO A 38 -9.18 -0.33 -13.72
C PRO A 38 -7.80 -0.92 -13.48
N VAL A 39 -7.64 -1.68 -12.40
CA VAL A 39 -6.37 -2.24 -11.94
C VAL A 39 -5.61 -2.97 -13.04
N LYS A 40 -6.29 -3.83 -13.80
CA LYS A 40 -5.64 -4.58 -14.90
C LYS A 40 -5.12 -3.65 -16.00
N SER A 41 -5.94 -2.69 -16.43
CA SER A 41 -5.52 -1.69 -17.42
C SER A 41 -4.36 -0.86 -16.88
N PHE A 42 -4.42 -0.45 -15.62
CA PHE A 42 -3.38 0.35 -14.98
C PHE A 42 -2.01 -0.35 -14.97
N LEU A 43 -2.00 -1.66 -14.71
CA LEU A 43 -0.78 -2.46 -14.64
C LEU A 43 -0.22 -2.86 -16.02
N ASP A 44 -1.09 -3.04 -17.02
CA ASP A 44 -0.73 -3.55 -18.34
C ASP A 44 -0.69 -2.41 -19.40
N GLU A 45 -1.84 -2.15 -20.04
CA GLU A 45 -1.93 -1.43 -21.32
C GLU A 45 -2.24 0.07 -21.15
N PHE A 46 -2.80 0.48 -20.03
CA PHE A 46 -3.31 1.82 -19.74
C PHE A 46 -4.28 2.35 -20.82
N ASN A 47 -5.15 1.48 -21.35
CA ASN A 47 -5.93 1.73 -22.57
C ASN A 47 -7.45 1.86 -22.36
N LYS A 48 -7.94 1.70 -21.13
CA LYS A 48 -9.34 1.96 -20.79
C LYS A 48 -9.61 3.48 -20.74
N PRO A 49 -10.87 3.92 -20.89
CA PRO A 49 -11.21 5.33 -20.71
C PRO A 49 -10.71 5.85 -19.35
N LEU A 50 -10.08 7.03 -19.35
CA LEU A 50 -9.62 7.66 -18.13
C LEU A 50 -10.80 8.15 -17.28
N GLU A 51 -10.75 7.82 -16.01
CA GLU A 51 -11.46 8.54 -14.96
C GLU A 51 -10.54 9.62 -14.37
N SER A 52 -11.15 10.64 -13.75
CA SER A 52 -10.37 11.60 -12.98
C SER A 52 -9.81 10.90 -11.75
N GLY A 53 -8.53 11.14 -11.46
CA GLY A 53 -7.88 10.57 -10.30
C GLY A 53 -6.43 11.00 -10.22
N ASP A 54 -5.87 10.90 -9.04
CA ASP A 54 -4.55 11.44 -8.75
C ASP A 54 -3.71 10.54 -7.81
N SER A 55 -4.18 9.31 -7.59
CA SER A 55 -3.50 8.29 -6.79
C SER A 55 -3.71 6.85 -7.30
N ALA A 56 -2.78 5.98 -6.92
CA ALA A 56 -2.90 4.54 -7.03
C ALA A 56 -2.03 3.88 -5.96
N PHE A 57 -2.47 2.76 -5.38
CA PHE A 57 -1.65 2.04 -4.42
C PHE A 57 -1.94 0.54 -4.42
N THR A 58 -0.96 -0.22 -3.93
CA THR A 58 -1.19 -1.55 -3.40
C THR A 58 -0.38 -1.77 -2.13
N PHE A 59 -1.06 -2.31 -1.12
CA PHE A 59 -0.48 -2.66 0.15
C PHE A 59 -0.76 -4.12 0.42
N ASN A 60 0.30 -4.88 0.65
CA ASN A 60 0.19 -6.30 0.92
C ASN A 60 1.02 -6.59 2.16
N VAL A 61 0.41 -7.20 3.16
CA VAL A 61 1.06 -7.57 4.41
C VAL A 61 0.70 -9.01 4.72
N PHE A 62 1.72 -9.81 5.01
CA PHE A 62 1.60 -11.13 5.59
C PHE A 62 2.36 -11.17 6.91
N GLU A 63 1.70 -11.62 7.96
CA GLU A 63 2.27 -11.78 9.29
C GLU A 63 2.04 -13.19 9.81
N LEU A 64 3.05 -13.76 10.43
CA LEU A 64 2.96 -15.00 11.17
C LEU A 64 3.75 -14.85 12.47
N GLY A 65 3.12 -15.11 13.60
CA GLY A 65 3.75 -14.97 14.90
C GLY A 65 3.08 -15.78 15.97
N VAL A 66 3.66 -15.67 17.16
CA VAL A 66 3.14 -16.26 18.39
C VAL A 66 2.97 -15.15 19.41
N LYS A 67 1.90 -15.21 20.21
CA LYS A 67 1.70 -14.36 21.38
C LYS A 67 1.74 -15.22 22.63
N TYR A 68 2.50 -14.77 23.61
CA TYR A 68 2.53 -15.37 24.94
C TYR A 68 2.44 -14.27 26.01
N LYS A 69 1.40 -14.30 26.84
CA LYS A 69 1.18 -13.32 27.93
C LYS A 69 1.28 -11.87 27.46
N GLY A 70 0.62 -11.55 26.34
CA GLY A 70 0.61 -10.22 25.72
C GLY A 70 1.84 -9.87 24.89
N VAL A 71 2.95 -10.62 24.98
CA VAL A 71 4.14 -10.42 24.13
C VAL A 71 3.95 -11.18 22.83
N SER A 72 4.00 -10.48 21.70
CA SER A 72 3.93 -11.09 20.37
C SER A 72 5.29 -11.01 19.67
N LEU A 73 5.75 -12.13 19.11
CA LEU A 73 6.95 -12.23 18.30
C LEU A 73 6.60 -12.94 16.99
N GLY A 74 7.05 -12.41 15.86
CA GLY A 74 6.77 -13.05 14.58
C GLY A 74 7.60 -12.51 13.42
N ALA A 75 7.26 -12.98 12.24
CA ALA A 75 7.80 -12.52 10.97
C ALA A 75 6.73 -11.77 10.18
N GLN A 76 7.16 -10.78 9.41
CA GLN A 76 6.33 -9.98 8.51
C GLN A 76 6.97 -9.95 7.12
N SER A 77 6.14 -10.08 6.10
CA SER A 77 6.49 -9.77 4.71
C SER A 77 5.53 -8.70 4.22
N ARG A 78 6.04 -7.64 3.59
CA ARG A 78 5.20 -6.59 3.02
C ARG A 78 5.66 -6.14 1.64
N TYR A 79 4.69 -5.83 0.79
CA TYR A 79 4.88 -5.16 -0.48
C TYR A 79 4.02 -3.88 -0.47
N ASN A 80 4.70 -2.74 -0.54
CA ASN A 80 4.07 -1.44 -0.60
C ASN A 80 4.39 -0.81 -1.95
N TYR A 81 3.37 -0.28 -2.62
CA TYR A 81 3.47 0.50 -3.83
C TYR A 81 2.47 1.64 -3.75
N ALA A 82 2.91 2.87 -3.96
CA ALA A 82 2.05 4.03 -3.98
C ALA A 82 2.50 5.01 -5.06
N LEU A 83 1.54 5.56 -5.76
CA LEU A 83 1.71 6.62 -6.74
C LEU A 83 0.83 7.80 -6.37
N GLU A 84 1.40 8.99 -6.50
CA GLU A 84 0.70 10.26 -6.50
C GLU A 84 1.01 10.93 -7.84
N PHE A 85 0.00 11.34 -8.58
CA PHE A 85 0.19 11.96 -9.89
C PHE A 85 -0.83 13.07 -10.12
N ASP A 86 -0.52 14.02 -11.00
CA ASP A 86 -1.50 15.02 -11.44
C ASP A 86 -2.48 14.38 -12.45
N PRO A 87 -3.76 14.81 -12.51
CA PRO A 87 -4.66 14.38 -13.57
C PRO A 87 -4.12 14.61 -14.98
N ASP A 88 -3.34 15.68 -15.22
CA ASP A 88 -2.67 15.90 -16.50
C ASP A 88 -1.58 14.85 -16.77
N THR A 89 -0.89 14.33 -15.75
CA THR A 89 0.07 13.22 -15.90
C THR A 89 -0.63 11.96 -16.38
N ALA A 90 -1.78 11.62 -15.79
CA ALA A 90 -2.58 10.47 -16.20
C ALA A 90 -3.10 10.64 -17.63
N LEU A 91 -3.61 11.83 -17.96
CA LEU A 91 -4.05 12.18 -19.31
C LEU A 91 -2.91 12.08 -20.33
N PHE A 92 -1.75 12.66 -20.02
CA PHE A 92 -0.57 12.59 -20.88
C PHE A 92 -0.18 11.15 -21.17
N THR A 93 -0.09 10.31 -20.12
CA THR A 93 0.25 8.88 -20.24
C THR A 93 -0.75 8.12 -21.10
N TYR A 94 -2.04 8.42 -20.96
CA TYR A 94 -3.10 7.80 -21.77
C TYR A 94 -3.00 8.19 -23.24
N LEU A 95 -2.81 9.48 -23.52
CA LEU A 95 -2.68 9.96 -24.90
C LEU A 95 -1.45 9.34 -25.58
N GLU A 96 -0.32 9.30 -24.88
CA GLU A 96 0.92 8.70 -25.36
C GLU A 96 0.76 7.21 -25.63
N LYS A 97 0.30 6.42 -24.65
CA LYS A 97 0.20 4.95 -24.78
C LYS A 97 -0.81 4.49 -25.83
N ASN A 98 -1.78 5.33 -26.18
CA ASN A 98 -2.86 4.99 -27.12
C ASN A 98 -2.74 5.72 -28.47
N ASP A 99 -1.59 6.36 -28.74
CA ASP A 99 -1.32 7.11 -29.98
C ASP A 99 -2.42 8.14 -30.31
N LEU A 100 -2.94 8.83 -29.29
CA LEU A 100 -3.99 9.83 -29.43
C LEU A 100 -3.39 11.24 -29.59
N PRO A 101 -4.08 12.16 -30.28
CA PRO A 101 -3.57 13.51 -30.50
C PRO A 101 -3.52 14.32 -29.21
N PHE A 102 -2.41 15.04 -29.02
CA PHE A 102 -2.22 15.99 -27.93
C PHE A 102 -2.80 17.37 -28.28
N GLU A 103 -3.29 18.06 -27.24
CA GLU A 103 -3.67 19.47 -27.35
C GLU A 103 -2.41 20.35 -27.32
N LYS A 104 -2.44 21.48 -28.02
CA LYS A 104 -1.36 22.47 -28.00
C LYS A 104 -1.40 23.32 -26.72
N ARG A 105 -1.11 22.68 -25.58
CA ARG A 105 -1.05 23.32 -24.26
C ARG A 105 0.07 22.72 -23.42
N ASN A 106 0.37 23.38 -22.31
CA ASN A 106 1.19 22.79 -21.25
C ASN A 106 0.35 21.81 -20.43
N TYR A 107 0.89 20.61 -20.23
CA TYR A 107 0.41 19.62 -19.29
C TYR A 107 1.25 19.70 -18.03
N ARG A 108 0.59 19.70 -16.86
CA ARG A 108 1.29 19.51 -15.60
C ARG A 108 1.74 18.05 -15.51
N TYR A 109 3.05 17.83 -15.35
CA TYR A 109 3.59 16.49 -15.16
C TYR A 109 4.13 16.34 -13.74
N LEU A 110 3.32 15.77 -12.86
CA LEU A 110 3.73 15.33 -11.53
C LEU A 110 3.54 13.82 -11.43
N LEU A 111 4.60 13.12 -11.06
CA LEU A 111 4.56 11.70 -10.71
C LEU A 111 5.50 11.46 -9.54
N LYS A 112 4.94 11.08 -8.40
CA LYS A 112 5.70 10.54 -7.27
C LYS A 112 5.37 9.06 -7.15
N GLY A 113 6.39 8.23 -7.00
CA GLY A 113 6.22 6.80 -6.85
C GLY A 113 7.13 6.24 -5.78
N LYS A 114 6.54 5.50 -4.83
CA LYS A 114 7.26 4.80 -3.78
C LYS A 114 6.90 3.33 -3.81
N GLN A 115 7.90 2.47 -3.90
CA GLN A 115 7.75 1.03 -3.91
C GLN A 115 8.80 0.38 -3.03
N SER A 116 8.42 -0.63 -2.25
CA SER A 116 9.38 -1.44 -1.50
C SER A 116 8.83 -2.82 -1.18
N THR A 117 9.70 -3.83 -1.21
CA THR A 117 9.44 -5.16 -0.67
C THR A 117 10.32 -5.40 0.54
N THR A 118 9.74 -5.63 1.71
CA THR A 118 10.53 -5.82 2.93
C THR A 118 10.11 -7.07 3.68
N HIS A 119 11.09 -7.73 4.28
CA HIS A 119 10.90 -8.91 5.12
C HIS A 119 11.55 -8.66 6.48
N GLY A 120 10.84 -8.95 7.56
CA GLY A 120 11.29 -8.58 8.89
C GLY A 120 10.76 -9.45 9.99
N VAL A 121 11.24 -9.16 11.19
CA VAL A 121 10.73 -9.70 12.44
C VAL A 121 10.12 -8.58 13.26
N PHE A 122 9.02 -8.87 13.95
CA PHE A 122 8.34 -7.90 14.79
C PHE A 122 8.26 -8.36 16.23
N LEU A 123 8.27 -7.38 17.13
CA LEU A 123 7.96 -7.52 18.55
C LEU A 123 6.82 -6.56 18.88
N ALA A 124 5.78 -7.06 19.54
CA ALA A 124 4.69 -6.25 20.05
C ALA A 124 4.35 -6.62 21.49
N TYR A 125 3.73 -5.71 22.24
CA TYR A 125 3.30 -5.97 23.60
C TYR A 125 1.94 -5.35 23.89
N ASP A 126 1.00 -6.15 24.37
CA ASP A 126 -0.32 -5.68 24.76
C ASP A 126 -0.28 -5.08 26.18
N VAL A 127 -0.37 -3.75 26.26
CA VAL A 127 -0.52 -3.02 27.52
C VAL A 127 -1.99 -2.92 27.85
N ALA A 128 -2.47 -3.81 28.72
CA ALA A 128 -3.84 -3.80 29.20
C ALA A 128 -4.02 -2.82 30.37
N LEU A 129 -5.02 -1.95 30.27
CA LEU A 129 -5.39 -0.92 31.24
C LEU A 129 -6.89 -1.05 31.58
N PHE A 130 -7.29 -0.50 32.73
CA PHE A 130 -8.70 -0.45 33.19
C PHE A 130 -9.39 -1.83 33.13
N ASP A 131 -8.82 -2.83 33.81
CA ASP A 131 -9.33 -4.22 33.82
C ASP A 131 -9.53 -4.81 32.42
N ASN A 132 -8.55 -4.54 31.54
CA ASN A 132 -8.50 -4.95 30.12
C ASN A 132 -9.52 -4.26 29.20
N SER A 133 -10.25 -3.24 29.66
CA SER A 133 -11.17 -2.50 28.78
C SER A 133 -10.43 -1.67 27.74
N LEU A 134 -9.16 -1.29 27.99
CA LEU A 134 -8.31 -0.58 27.05
C LEU A 134 -7.02 -1.36 26.85
N THR A 135 -6.69 -1.68 25.60
CA THR A 135 -5.41 -2.29 25.24
C THR A 135 -4.66 -1.38 24.28
N ILE A 136 -3.41 -1.11 24.61
CA ILE A 136 -2.48 -0.36 23.76
C ILE A 136 -1.36 -1.31 23.33
N THR A 137 -1.20 -1.50 22.03
CA THR A 137 -0.23 -2.42 21.46
C THR A 137 0.76 -1.65 20.59
N PRO A 138 1.89 -1.17 21.16
CA PRO A 138 3.04 -0.79 20.37
C PRO A 138 3.65 -2.02 19.69
N LYS A 139 4.07 -1.84 18.44
CA LYS A 139 4.77 -2.86 17.66
C LYS A 139 5.97 -2.23 16.97
N VAL A 140 7.12 -2.88 17.11
CA VAL A 140 8.35 -2.53 16.39
C VAL A 140 8.68 -3.65 15.43
N THR A 141 8.97 -3.31 14.18
CA THR A 141 9.43 -4.27 13.17
C THR A 141 10.82 -3.87 12.73
N TYR A 142 11.75 -4.83 12.69
CA TYR A 142 13.03 -4.67 12.01
C TYR A 142 12.98 -5.44 10.70
N TYR A 143 13.31 -4.79 9.59
CA TYR A 143 13.23 -5.41 8.27
C TYR A 143 14.49 -5.22 7.44
N GLN A 144 14.64 -6.16 6.51
CA GLN A 144 15.59 -6.13 5.42
C GLN A 144 14.83 -5.97 4.09
N SER A 145 15.48 -5.31 3.14
CA SER A 145 14.93 -5.05 1.82
C SER A 145 16.05 -5.06 0.78
N ALA A 146 15.78 -5.67 -0.38
CA ALA A 146 16.67 -5.59 -1.54
C ALA A 146 15.99 -4.90 -2.74
N HIS A 147 14.71 -4.56 -2.59
CA HIS A 147 13.87 -4.08 -3.68
C HIS A 147 13.12 -2.83 -3.26
N PHE A 148 13.47 -1.71 -3.88
CA PHE A 148 12.77 -0.45 -3.69
C PHE A 148 12.91 0.48 -4.89
N GLN A 149 11.99 1.42 -4.98
CA GLN A 149 12.02 2.55 -5.91
C GLN A 149 11.44 3.77 -5.22
N ASP A 150 12.08 4.90 -5.40
CA ASP A 150 11.61 6.21 -4.95
C ASP A 150 11.83 7.21 -6.07
N ALA A 151 10.75 7.63 -6.71
CA ALA A 151 10.76 8.46 -7.90
C ALA A 151 9.92 9.70 -7.67
N THR A 152 10.43 10.84 -8.11
CA THR A 152 9.69 12.09 -8.28
C THR A 152 10.06 12.66 -9.64
N VAL A 153 9.06 12.87 -10.49
CA VAL A 153 9.15 13.67 -11.71
C VAL A 153 8.18 14.82 -11.55
N ASP A 154 8.68 16.03 -11.69
CA ASP A 154 7.92 17.26 -11.48
C ASP A 154 8.27 18.26 -12.58
N GLY A 155 7.26 18.72 -13.31
CA GLY A 155 7.38 19.88 -14.16
C GLY A 155 6.22 20.07 -15.12
N THR A 156 6.52 20.53 -16.33
CA THR A 156 5.54 20.76 -17.40
C THR A 156 6.01 20.18 -18.71
N ILE A 157 5.06 19.75 -19.56
CA ILE A 157 5.34 19.25 -20.92
C ILE A 157 4.39 19.94 -21.90
N PHE A 158 4.91 20.48 -23.00
CA PHE A 158 4.08 21.11 -24.02
C PHE A 158 3.68 20.11 -25.13
N SER A 159 2.38 19.87 -25.31
CA SER A 159 1.86 18.92 -26.30
C SER A 159 2.50 17.53 -26.11
N ASP A 160 3.02 16.95 -27.19
CA ASP A 160 3.79 15.71 -27.33
C ASP A 160 5.31 15.98 -27.40
N GLU A 161 5.72 17.24 -27.33
CA GLU A 161 7.13 17.59 -27.39
C GLU A 161 7.70 17.60 -25.97
N ILE A 162 8.91 17.06 -25.78
CA ILE A 162 9.70 17.25 -24.55
C ILE A 162 10.26 18.68 -24.53
N LYS A 163 9.36 19.66 -24.64
CA LYS A 163 9.58 21.08 -24.37
C LYS A 163 8.97 21.34 -23.02
N GLY A 164 9.83 21.57 -22.04
CA GLY A 164 9.41 21.77 -20.67
C GLY A 164 10.55 21.71 -19.67
N ASP A 165 10.35 22.42 -18.56
CA ASP A 165 11.12 22.24 -17.35
C ASP A 165 10.62 20.97 -16.65
N LEU A 166 11.46 19.94 -16.60
CA LEU A 166 11.21 18.70 -15.86
C LEU A 166 12.38 18.46 -14.92
N GLN A 167 12.05 18.26 -13.66
CA GLN A 167 12.97 17.79 -12.64
C GLN A 167 12.67 16.34 -12.30
N THR A 168 13.69 15.49 -12.38
CA THR A 168 13.60 14.08 -12.01
C THR A 168 14.56 13.79 -10.86
N GLN A 169 14.06 13.13 -9.83
CA GLN A 169 14.83 12.50 -8.77
C GLN A 169 14.36 11.06 -8.65
N TYR A 170 15.24 10.11 -8.89
CA TYR A 170 14.87 8.70 -8.93
C TYR A 170 15.97 7.85 -8.31
N PHE A 171 15.63 7.10 -7.27
CA PHE A 171 16.49 6.15 -6.57
C PHE A 171 15.89 4.75 -6.66
N PHE A 172 16.71 3.74 -6.87
CA PHE A 172 16.19 2.40 -7.16
C PHE A 172 17.19 1.29 -6.87
N SER A 173 16.64 0.12 -6.55
CA SER A 173 17.35 -1.16 -6.63
C SER A 173 17.44 -1.70 -8.05
N LYS A 174 16.44 -1.39 -8.88
CA LYS A 174 16.36 -1.80 -10.28
C LYS A 174 15.73 -0.68 -11.09
N ASP A 175 16.41 -0.26 -12.15
CA ASP A 175 15.93 0.77 -13.04
C ASP A 175 14.86 0.16 -13.96
N ILE A 176 13.62 0.60 -13.82
CA ILE A 176 12.53 0.19 -14.73
C ILE A 176 12.32 1.17 -15.88
N LEU A 177 12.82 2.40 -15.73
CA LEU A 177 12.62 3.48 -16.70
C LEU A 177 13.65 3.37 -17.82
N PHE A 178 14.94 3.46 -17.50
CA PHE A 178 16.01 3.41 -18.50
C PHE A 178 16.65 2.03 -18.60
N LYS A 179 16.49 1.17 -17.58
CA LYS A 179 17.05 -0.19 -17.44
C LYS A 179 18.58 -0.26 -17.41
N SER A 180 19.27 0.64 -18.09
CA SER A 180 20.73 0.69 -18.24
C SER A 180 21.47 1.18 -17.01
N PHE A 181 20.80 1.79 -16.03
CA PHE A 181 21.45 2.32 -14.82
C PHE A 181 21.26 1.43 -13.59
N THR A 182 20.68 0.23 -13.78
CA THR A 182 20.53 -0.78 -12.74
C THR A 182 21.90 -1.16 -12.18
N PRO A 183 22.12 -1.10 -10.85
CA PRO A 183 23.33 -1.58 -10.23
C PRO A 183 23.57 -3.08 -10.52
N ASP A 184 24.84 -3.48 -10.62
CA ASP A 184 25.21 -4.88 -10.87
C ASP A 184 24.84 -5.80 -9.69
N GLN A 185 24.84 -5.24 -8.46
CA GLN A 185 24.43 -5.93 -7.24
C GLN A 185 23.17 -5.26 -6.69
N SER A 186 22.25 -6.06 -6.15
CA SER A 186 21.07 -5.48 -5.47
C SER A 186 21.50 -4.76 -4.20
N PRO A 187 20.96 -3.57 -3.90
CA PRO A 187 21.30 -2.83 -2.70
C PRO A 187 20.88 -3.59 -1.44
N GLU A 188 21.59 -3.36 -0.35
CA GLU A 188 21.23 -3.88 0.97
C GLU A 188 20.48 -2.81 1.78
N GLY A 189 19.20 -3.05 2.02
CA GLY A 189 18.34 -2.20 2.85
C GLY A 189 18.17 -2.78 4.24
N LYS A 190 18.39 -1.95 5.27
CA LYS A 190 18.09 -2.27 6.68
C LYS A 190 17.27 -1.13 7.28
N GLY A 191 16.20 -1.48 7.99
CA GLY A 191 15.32 -0.47 8.52
C GLY A 191 14.40 -0.97 9.62
N TYR A 192 13.57 -0.06 10.11
CA TYR A 192 12.65 -0.32 11.21
C TYR A 192 11.36 0.48 11.04
N SER A 193 10.25 -0.09 11.52
CA SER A 193 8.99 0.62 11.64
C SER A 193 8.39 0.54 13.04
N PHE A 194 7.57 1.53 13.36
CA PHE A 194 6.78 1.59 14.57
C PHE A 194 5.29 1.73 14.23
N ASP A 195 4.51 0.78 14.73
CA ASP A 195 3.06 0.80 14.66
C ASP A 195 2.48 0.95 16.07
N LEU A 196 1.31 1.57 16.16
CA LEU A 196 0.54 1.70 17.39
C LEU A 196 -0.90 1.26 17.14
N SER A 197 -1.39 0.32 17.95
CA SER A 197 -2.80 -0.04 17.99
C SER A 197 -3.39 0.30 19.35
N ILE A 198 -4.63 0.78 19.37
CA ILE A 198 -5.39 1.09 20.58
C ILE A 198 -6.76 0.45 20.39
N ASP A 199 -7.16 -0.43 21.30
CA ASP A 199 -8.48 -1.04 21.33
C ASP A 199 -9.18 -0.68 22.63
N TRP A 200 -10.36 -0.07 22.56
CA TRP A 200 -11.08 0.42 23.73
C TRP A 200 -12.53 -0.08 23.72
N GLN A 201 -12.82 -1.01 24.63
CA GLN A 201 -14.17 -1.37 25.03
C GLN A 201 -14.73 -0.29 25.97
N ILE A 202 -15.49 0.65 25.43
CA ILE A 202 -16.05 1.78 26.18
C ILE A 202 -17.22 1.33 27.06
N SER A 203 -18.04 0.40 26.56
CA SER A 203 -19.17 -0.23 27.25
C SER A 203 -19.42 -1.61 26.65
N ASP A 204 -20.33 -2.40 27.21
CA ASP A 204 -20.66 -3.74 26.68
C ASP A 204 -21.07 -3.72 25.19
N ASP A 205 -21.61 -2.60 24.70
CA ASP A 205 -22.13 -2.47 23.33
C ASP A 205 -21.26 -1.62 22.41
N LEU A 206 -20.20 -0.96 22.89
CA LEU A 206 -19.40 -0.02 22.10
C LEU A 206 -17.90 -0.29 22.22
N ASN A 207 -17.27 -0.61 21.10
CA ASN A 207 -15.83 -0.73 20.94
C ASN A 207 -15.32 0.33 19.96
N VAL A 208 -14.17 0.93 20.27
CA VAL A 208 -13.45 1.84 19.38
C VAL A 208 -12.02 1.35 19.25
N SER A 209 -11.59 1.13 18.01
CA SER A 209 -10.22 0.72 17.69
C SER A 209 -9.54 1.78 16.83
N PHE A 210 -8.30 2.12 17.15
CA PHE A 210 -7.47 3.01 16.36
C PHE A 210 -6.14 2.34 16.05
N LYS A 211 -5.71 2.42 14.79
CA LYS A 211 -4.42 1.90 14.33
C LYS A 211 -3.67 2.98 13.58
N ALA A 212 -2.43 3.24 13.98
CA ALA A 212 -1.48 4.02 13.23
C ALA A 212 -0.33 3.11 12.82
N LEU A 213 -0.25 2.79 11.53
CA LEU A 213 0.85 2.02 10.96
C LEU A 213 1.93 2.96 10.46
N ASP A 214 3.18 2.52 10.54
CA ASP A 214 4.31 3.23 9.97
C ASP A 214 4.42 4.68 10.49
N LEU A 215 4.11 4.90 11.79
CA LEU A 215 4.31 6.21 12.45
C LEU A 215 5.77 6.68 12.34
N VAL A 216 6.67 5.70 12.33
CA VAL A 216 8.04 5.82 11.85
C VAL A 216 8.26 4.63 10.92
N ASN A 217 8.86 4.87 9.76
CA ASN A 217 9.26 3.81 8.82
C ASN A 217 10.42 4.33 7.99
N GLU A 218 11.63 3.88 8.33
CA GLU A 218 12.85 4.30 7.68
C GLU A 218 13.66 3.08 7.24
N THR A 219 14.22 3.13 6.04
CA THR A 219 15.11 2.10 5.52
C THR A 219 16.35 2.76 4.96
N LYS A 220 17.52 2.43 5.50
CA LYS A 220 18.79 2.84 4.90
C LYS A 220 19.22 1.78 3.89
N TYR A 221 19.44 2.20 2.66
CA TYR A 221 19.99 1.40 1.58
C TYR A 221 21.43 1.83 1.27
N GLU A 222 22.29 0.85 1.03
CA GLU A 222 23.65 1.02 0.54
C GLU A 222 23.73 0.41 -0.87
N GLY A 223 24.51 1.02 -1.76
CA GLY A 223 24.67 0.52 -3.13
C GLY A 223 23.53 0.90 -4.09
N VAL A 224 22.92 2.07 -3.90
CA VAL A 224 21.70 2.48 -4.61
C VAL A 224 22.01 3.08 -5.98
N GLY A 225 21.25 2.65 -7.00
CA GLY A 225 21.22 3.29 -8.31
C GLY A 225 20.39 4.57 -8.29
N PHE A 226 20.78 5.57 -9.07
CA PHE A 226 20.07 6.85 -9.08
C PHE A 226 20.08 7.52 -10.45
N VAL A 227 19.06 8.34 -10.71
CA VAL A 227 18.97 9.27 -11.84
C VAL A 227 18.42 10.60 -11.31
N ASN A 228 19.22 11.65 -11.44
CA ASN A 228 18.84 13.02 -11.17
C ASN A 228 18.95 13.83 -12.45
N GLY A 229 17.82 14.33 -12.95
CA GLY A 229 17.73 15.02 -14.23
C GLY A 229 17.08 16.39 -14.07
N VAL A 230 17.53 17.34 -14.87
CA VAL A 230 16.78 18.58 -15.15
C VAL A 230 16.82 18.82 -16.65
N THR A 231 15.65 19.06 -17.24
CA THR A 231 15.50 19.69 -18.55
C THR A 231 15.08 21.13 -18.33
N THR A 232 15.48 22.05 -19.21
CA THR A 232 15.05 23.45 -19.16
C THR A 232 14.28 23.77 -20.43
N ASP A 233 13.32 24.69 -20.32
CA ASP A 233 12.69 25.27 -21.49
C ASP A 233 13.76 25.82 -22.43
N VAL A 234 13.58 25.56 -23.72
CA VAL A 234 14.49 26.02 -24.78
C VAL A 234 14.49 27.54 -24.80
N PRO A 235 15.59 28.24 -24.41
CA PRO A 235 15.68 29.66 -24.68
C PRO A 235 15.94 29.79 -26.19
N PHE A 236 14.98 30.38 -26.91
CA PHE A 236 15.22 30.81 -28.29
C PHE A 236 15.93 32.17 -28.23
N ILE A 237 17.15 32.23 -28.76
CA ILE A 237 17.80 33.51 -29.04
C ILE A 237 17.76 33.70 -30.55
N GLU A 238 17.10 34.77 -30.99
CA GLU A 238 17.17 35.21 -32.38
C GLU A 238 18.50 35.95 -32.60
N GLU A 239 19.40 35.36 -33.39
CA GLU A 239 20.61 36.02 -33.90
C GLU A 239 20.44 36.28 -35.40
N GLY A 240 19.93 37.46 -35.76
CA GLY A 240 19.68 37.84 -37.15
C GLY A 240 18.61 36.94 -37.79
N ASP A 241 18.93 36.29 -38.91
CA ASP A 241 18.04 35.35 -39.61
C ASP A 241 18.14 33.91 -39.06
N SER A 242 18.86 33.70 -37.95
CA SER A 242 19.10 32.38 -37.35
C SER A 242 18.48 32.27 -35.97
N ILE A 243 17.85 31.12 -35.71
CA ILE A 243 17.36 30.74 -34.38
C ILE A 243 18.39 29.80 -33.78
N VAL A 244 18.98 30.18 -32.64
CA VAL A 244 19.89 29.32 -31.87
C VAL A 244 19.11 28.75 -30.69
N THR A 245 19.11 27.43 -30.57
CA THR A 245 18.49 26.69 -29.45
C THR A 245 19.45 25.66 -28.91
N GLU A 246 19.79 25.73 -27.63
CA GLU A 246 20.49 24.66 -26.93
C GLU A 246 19.66 24.25 -25.69
N PRO A 247 18.94 23.11 -25.72
CA PRO A 247 18.31 22.61 -24.50
C PRO A 247 19.42 22.27 -23.50
N SER A 248 19.37 22.86 -22.31
CA SER A 248 20.26 22.44 -21.23
C SER A 248 19.65 21.22 -20.56
N ILE A 249 20.18 20.05 -20.87
CA ILE A 249 19.89 18.80 -20.17
C ILE A 249 21.05 18.54 -19.22
N ARG A 250 20.76 18.45 -17.93
CA ARG A 250 21.74 18.02 -16.92
C ARG A 250 21.25 16.74 -16.28
N LEU A 251 21.99 15.67 -16.55
CA LEU A 251 21.69 14.34 -16.05
C LEU A 251 22.87 13.84 -15.21
N ARG A 252 22.60 13.47 -13.96
CA ARG A 252 23.53 12.77 -13.08
C ARG A 252 22.95 11.38 -12.81
N THR A 253 23.66 10.33 -13.20
CA THR A 253 23.18 8.95 -13.05
C THR A 253 24.20 8.09 -12.29
N SER A 254 23.76 6.87 -11.93
CA SER A 254 24.62 5.80 -11.42
C SER A 254 25.53 5.15 -12.47
N ALA A 255 25.60 5.70 -13.69
CA ALA A 255 26.54 5.24 -14.72
C ALA A 255 27.98 5.21 -14.19
N PHE A 256 28.76 4.26 -14.70
CA PHE A 256 30.13 3.99 -14.24
C PHE A 256 30.20 3.57 -12.76
N ASN A 257 29.23 2.76 -12.32
CA ASN A 257 29.14 2.16 -10.98
C ASN A 257 29.21 3.20 -9.87
N ARG A 258 28.50 4.32 -10.08
CA ARG A 258 28.33 5.37 -9.08
C ARG A 258 27.11 5.06 -8.25
N GLU A 259 27.32 4.43 -7.11
CA GLU A 259 26.27 4.12 -6.15
C GLU A 259 26.25 5.16 -5.02
N VAL A 260 25.11 5.26 -4.35
CA VAL A 260 24.92 6.16 -3.20
C VAL A 260 24.27 5.44 -2.02
N ASP A 261 24.42 6.00 -0.83
CA ASP A 261 23.56 5.67 0.30
C ASP A 261 22.25 6.47 0.18
N TYR A 262 21.12 5.83 0.50
CA TYR A 262 19.82 6.48 0.47
C TYR A 262 18.95 6.06 1.66
N THR A 263 18.26 7.02 2.27
CA THR A 263 17.23 6.74 3.29
C THR A 263 15.87 6.85 2.63
N PHE A 264 15.12 5.77 2.67
CA PHE A 264 13.78 5.66 2.14
C PHE A 264 12.76 5.64 3.27
N GLU A 265 11.72 6.45 3.13
CA GLU A 265 10.69 6.66 4.16
C GLU A 265 9.29 6.41 3.58
N HIS A 266 8.40 5.82 4.39
CA HIS A 266 6.97 5.66 4.07
C HIS A 266 6.11 6.56 4.96
N ASP A 267 4.98 6.99 4.41
CA ASP A 267 4.01 7.79 5.14
C ASP A 267 3.16 6.93 6.07
N ALA A 268 2.82 7.51 7.23
CA ALA A 268 1.96 6.86 8.20
C ALA A 268 0.54 6.62 7.64
N ARG A 269 -0.07 5.52 8.07
CA ARG A 269 -1.42 5.12 7.66
C ARG A 269 -2.31 4.99 8.89
N TYR A 270 -3.52 5.56 8.81
CA TYR A 270 -4.41 5.66 9.97
C TYR A 270 -5.71 4.91 9.73
N TYR A 271 -6.13 4.16 10.73
CA TYR A 271 -7.37 3.37 10.73
C TYR A 271 -8.13 3.68 12.00
N LEU A 272 -9.44 3.93 11.87
CA LEU A 272 -10.38 4.07 12.97
C LEU A 272 -11.54 3.12 12.70
N ASP A 273 -11.87 2.30 13.68
CA ASP A 273 -13.03 1.42 13.69
C ASP A 273 -13.90 1.78 14.90
N VAL A 274 -15.19 1.96 14.67
CA VAL A 274 -16.20 2.12 15.71
C VAL A 274 -17.24 1.04 15.51
N SER A 275 -17.29 0.10 16.45
CA SER A 275 -18.18 -1.05 16.42
C SER A 275 -19.26 -0.91 17.51
N TYR A 276 -20.53 -0.97 17.12
CA TYR A 276 -21.69 -0.84 18.01
C TYR A 276 -22.63 -2.05 17.92
N ARG A 277 -22.85 -2.73 19.06
CA ARG A 277 -23.78 -3.85 19.22
C ARG A 277 -25.18 -3.31 19.49
N LEU A 278 -26.10 -3.46 18.53
CA LEU A 278 -27.49 -3.05 18.72
C LEU A 278 -28.26 -4.07 19.60
N ASN A 279 -27.99 -5.36 19.38
CA ASN A 279 -28.55 -6.47 20.15
C ASN A 279 -27.73 -7.74 19.90
N GLY A 280 -28.13 -8.87 20.50
CA GLY A 280 -27.44 -10.16 20.36
C GLY A 280 -27.31 -10.73 18.94
N ARG A 281 -27.94 -10.13 17.93
CA ARG A 281 -27.86 -10.59 16.52
C ARG A 281 -27.30 -9.57 15.55
N VAL A 282 -27.32 -8.28 15.89
CA VAL A 282 -26.98 -7.21 14.94
C VAL A 282 -25.98 -6.25 15.57
N SER A 283 -24.90 -5.97 14.84
CA SER A 283 -23.97 -4.87 15.13
C SER A 283 -23.65 -4.07 13.88
N PHE A 284 -23.16 -2.86 14.07
CA PHE A 284 -22.76 -1.94 13.02
C PHE A 284 -21.32 -1.52 13.25
N ASP A 285 -20.54 -1.46 12.18
CA ASP A 285 -19.17 -0.97 12.26
C ASP A 285 -19.02 0.22 11.32
N VAL A 286 -18.25 1.23 11.73
CA VAL A 286 -17.83 2.35 10.88
C VAL A 286 -16.31 2.37 10.83
N PHE A 287 -15.78 2.13 9.64
CA PHE A 287 -14.34 2.15 9.38
C PHE A 287 -13.96 3.43 8.65
N THR A 288 -12.92 4.09 9.13
CA THR A 288 -12.25 5.19 8.41
C THR A 288 -10.80 4.82 8.23
N ARG A 289 -10.31 4.91 6.99
CA ARG A 289 -8.92 4.61 6.63
C ARG A 289 -8.35 5.80 5.89
N ARG A 290 -7.16 6.23 6.24
CA ARG A 290 -6.47 7.33 5.58
C ARG A 290 -5.09 6.89 5.13
N PHE A 291 -4.85 7.04 3.83
CA PHE A 291 -3.61 6.74 3.15
C PHE A 291 -3.19 7.97 2.37
N TYR A 292 -2.03 8.56 2.67
CA TYR A 292 -1.60 9.80 2.01
C TYR A 292 -2.69 10.90 2.09
N LYS A 293 -3.27 11.28 0.94
CA LYS A 293 -4.36 12.24 0.80
C LYS A 293 -5.76 11.62 0.81
N ASP A 294 -5.87 10.32 0.55
CA ASP A 294 -7.14 9.64 0.35
C ASP A 294 -7.74 9.20 1.67
N THR A 295 -9.05 9.39 1.80
CA THR A 295 -9.82 8.97 2.97
C THR A 295 -10.97 8.08 2.54
N PHE A 296 -11.00 6.89 3.09
CA PHE A 296 -11.97 5.86 2.80
C PHE A 296 -12.88 5.68 4.02
N VAL A 297 -14.18 5.93 3.85
CA VAL A 297 -15.18 5.72 4.91
C VAL A 297 -16.11 4.60 4.50
N GLN A 298 -16.25 3.61 5.37
CA GLN A 298 -17.04 2.40 5.17
C GLN A 298 -17.99 2.16 6.33
N GLY A 299 -19.21 1.73 6.03
CA GLY A 299 -20.18 1.27 7.03
C GLY A 299 -20.51 -0.20 6.80
N ASN A 300 -20.46 -1.01 7.86
CA ASN A 300 -20.79 -2.44 7.82
C ASN A 300 -22.03 -2.75 8.65
N VAL A 301 -22.81 -3.70 8.18
CA VAL A 301 -23.87 -4.38 8.95
C VAL A 301 -23.43 -5.81 9.21
N ASN A 302 -23.51 -6.21 10.47
CA ASN A 302 -23.10 -7.52 10.93
C ASN A 302 -24.30 -8.32 11.41
N TYR A 303 -24.42 -9.56 10.98
CA TYR A 303 -25.38 -10.51 11.50
C TYR A 303 -24.66 -11.65 12.23
N HIS A 304 -25.01 -11.83 13.49
CA HIS A 304 -24.41 -12.81 14.39
C HIS A 304 -25.32 -14.04 14.48
N PHE A 305 -24.85 -15.18 13.99
CA PHE A 305 -25.60 -16.44 14.01
C PHE A 305 -25.67 -17.06 15.41
N ASN A 306 -24.60 -16.83 16.18
CA ASN A 306 -24.41 -17.22 17.57
C ASN A 306 -23.37 -16.28 18.17
N ASP A 307 -22.90 -16.59 19.38
CA ASP A 307 -21.93 -15.75 20.09
C ASP A 307 -20.53 -15.75 19.45
N SER A 308 -20.23 -16.75 18.60
CA SER A 308 -18.91 -16.89 17.98
C SER A 308 -18.87 -16.39 16.54
N TRP A 309 -19.91 -16.59 15.74
CA TRP A 309 -19.87 -16.37 14.29
C TRP A 309 -20.72 -15.19 13.83
N ARG A 310 -20.11 -14.34 12.98
CA ARG A 310 -20.79 -13.29 12.23
C ARG A 310 -20.54 -13.39 10.73
N VAL A 311 -21.54 -13.01 9.95
CA VAL A 311 -21.34 -12.54 8.57
C VAL A 311 -21.54 -11.05 8.54
N PHE A 312 -20.88 -10.40 7.61
CA PHE A 312 -20.98 -8.96 7.46
C PHE A 312 -20.94 -8.54 6.01
N SER A 313 -21.58 -7.42 5.75
CA SER A 313 -21.50 -6.73 4.47
C SER A 313 -21.29 -5.25 4.70
N GLY A 314 -20.51 -4.65 3.81
CA GLY A 314 -20.11 -3.26 3.90
C GLY A 314 -20.17 -2.55 2.57
N TYR A 315 -20.26 -1.23 2.64
CA TYR A 315 -20.05 -0.35 1.48
C TYR A 315 -19.08 0.77 1.84
N GLU A 316 -18.07 0.96 0.99
CA GLU A 316 -17.09 2.02 1.12
C GLU A 316 -17.35 3.15 0.13
N SER A 317 -17.37 4.38 0.64
CA SER A 317 -17.75 5.56 -0.14
C SER A 317 -16.75 5.97 -1.22
N ASN A 318 -15.44 5.93 -0.94
CA ASN A 318 -14.42 6.44 -1.85
C ASN A 318 -14.19 5.49 -3.04
N SER A 319 -13.94 4.21 -2.76
CA SER A 319 -13.76 3.17 -3.79
C SER A 319 -15.07 2.67 -4.39
N LYS A 320 -16.23 2.99 -3.77
CA LYS A 320 -17.54 2.41 -4.09
C LYS A 320 -17.58 0.88 -3.97
N ALA A 321 -16.63 0.31 -3.23
CA ALA A 321 -16.48 -1.12 -3.09
C ALA A 321 -17.48 -1.71 -2.08
N VAL A 322 -18.00 -2.89 -2.41
CA VAL A 322 -18.83 -3.69 -1.52
C VAL A 322 -17.97 -4.77 -0.86
N GLU A 323 -18.07 -4.89 0.45
CA GLU A 323 -17.41 -5.95 1.23
C GLU A 323 -18.41 -7.05 1.59
N LEU A 324 -17.94 -8.29 1.54
CA LEU A 324 -18.59 -9.46 2.12
C LEU A 324 -17.58 -10.27 2.91
N GLY A 325 -17.95 -10.67 4.12
CA GLY A 325 -17.07 -11.45 4.98
C GLY A 325 -17.78 -12.32 6.00
N VAL A 326 -16.98 -13.19 6.59
CA VAL A 326 -17.35 -14.06 7.71
C VAL A 326 -16.24 -14.02 8.73
N ALA A 327 -16.59 -13.94 10.01
CA ALA A 327 -15.61 -13.93 11.08
C ALA A 327 -16.13 -14.57 12.36
N ASN A 328 -15.19 -15.07 13.15
CA ASN A 328 -15.35 -15.42 14.55
C ASN A 328 -14.13 -14.92 15.35
N GLU A 329 -14.03 -15.30 16.63
CA GLU A 329 -12.92 -14.91 17.51
C GLU A 329 -11.54 -15.45 17.07
N TYR A 330 -11.51 -16.55 16.31
CA TYR A 330 -10.29 -17.27 15.89
C TYR A 330 -9.95 -17.10 14.41
N PHE A 331 -10.89 -16.70 13.56
CA PHE A 331 -10.74 -16.66 12.13
C PHE A 331 -11.64 -15.60 11.52
N GLY A 332 -11.14 -14.88 10.53
CA GLY A 332 -11.95 -14.06 9.66
C GLY A 332 -11.44 -14.08 8.25
N PHE A 333 -12.35 -13.88 7.31
CA PHE A 333 -12.06 -13.73 5.90
C PHE A 333 -13.07 -12.77 5.28
N SER A 334 -12.58 -11.82 4.48
CA SER A 334 -13.43 -11.00 3.64
C SER A 334 -12.82 -10.71 2.28
N VAL A 335 -13.71 -10.40 1.37
CA VAL A 335 -13.39 -9.91 0.03
C VAL A 335 -14.17 -8.62 -0.17
N LYS A 336 -13.51 -7.64 -0.75
CA LYS A 336 -14.10 -6.34 -1.05
C LYS A 336 -13.70 -5.88 -2.44
N THR A 337 -14.67 -5.46 -3.23
CA THR A 337 -14.41 -4.96 -4.58
C THR A 337 -15.55 -4.06 -5.07
N ASP A 338 -15.25 -3.13 -5.98
CA ASP A 338 -16.22 -2.28 -6.67
C ASP A 338 -16.89 -3.00 -7.85
N LYS A 339 -16.24 -4.01 -8.43
CA LYS A 339 -16.80 -4.83 -9.52
C LYS A 339 -16.41 -6.30 -9.39
N LEU A 340 -17.36 -7.19 -9.71
CA LEU A 340 -17.12 -8.64 -9.73
C LEU A 340 -16.20 -9.07 -10.87
N ASP A 341 -16.22 -8.34 -11.99
CA ASP A 341 -15.24 -8.51 -13.05
C ASP A 341 -13.96 -7.75 -12.69
N LEU A 342 -12.96 -8.49 -12.23
CA LEU A 342 -11.68 -7.93 -11.75
C LEU A 342 -10.88 -7.24 -12.87
N ASP A 343 -11.19 -7.52 -14.15
CA ASP A 343 -10.55 -6.83 -15.27
C ASP A 343 -10.97 -5.35 -15.35
N ASP A 344 -12.16 -5.02 -14.84
CA ASP A 344 -12.74 -3.68 -14.84
C ASP A 344 -12.83 -3.05 -13.43
N ALA A 345 -12.34 -3.75 -12.40
CA ALA A 345 -12.34 -3.28 -11.01
C ALA A 345 -11.27 -2.20 -10.77
N HIS A 346 -11.64 -1.14 -10.07
CA HIS A 346 -10.70 -0.11 -9.59
C HIS A 346 -10.20 -0.39 -8.18
N TYR A 347 -10.89 -1.27 -7.45
CA TYR A 347 -10.55 -1.64 -6.09
C TYR A 347 -10.73 -3.15 -5.86
N ALA A 348 -9.73 -3.76 -5.24
CA ALA A 348 -9.86 -5.10 -4.71
C ALA A 348 -9.11 -5.24 -3.38
N ASN A 349 -9.74 -5.89 -2.42
CA ASN A 349 -9.11 -6.31 -1.18
C ASN A 349 -9.51 -7.74 -0.84
N ILE A 350 -8.52 -8.50 -0.38
CA ILE A 350 -8.70 -9.81 0.24
C ILE A 350 -7.97 -9.75 1.56
N ASN A 351 -8.66 -10.07 2.65
CA ASN A 351 -8.03 -10.21 3.95
C ASN A 351 -8.44 -11.50 4.65
N TRP A 352 -7.56 -11.97 5.52
CA TRP A 352 -7.91 -12.94 6.53
C TRP A 352 -7.04 -12.78 7.77
N PHE A 353 -7.58 -13.26 8.89
CA PHE A 353 -6.80 -13.49 10.10
C PHE A 353 -7.08 -14.87 10.66
N VAL A 354 -6.10 -15.40 11.39
CA VAL A 354 -6.21 -16.60 12.21
C VAL A 354 -5.57 -16.30 13.57
N ARG A 355 -6.28 -16.63 14.65
CA ARG A 355 -5.83 -16.58 16.04
C ARG A 355 -6.16 -17.93 16.65
N LEU A 356 -5.16 -18.79 16.82
CA LEU A 356 -5.36 -20.11 17.44
C LEU A 356 -4.82 -20.09 18.86
N VAL A 357 -5.73 -20.20 19.83
CA VAL A 357 -5.42 -20.35 21.24
C VAL A 357 -5.09 -21.83 21.49
N LEU A 358 -3.85 -22.15 21.93
CA LEU A 358 -3.34 -23.53 22.02
C LEU A 358 -3.27 -24.09 23.42
#